data_AF-A0ABD0MYE0-F1
#
_entry.id   AF-A0ABD0MYE0-F1
#
_cell.length_a   1.000
_cell.length_b   1.000
_cell.length_c   1.000
_cell.angle_alpha   90.00
_cell.angle_beta   90.00
_cell.angle_gamma   90.00
#
_symmetry.space_group_name_H-M   'P 1'
#
loop_
_entity.id
_entity.type
_entity.pdbx_description
1 polymer ?
#
loop_
_entity_poly.entity_id
_entity_poly.type
_entity_poly.pdbx_seq_one_letter_code
_entity_poly.pdbx_strand_id
1 'polypeptide(L)'
;ESEQILKKGGMKRVLLLGAGYVSGPVIEYLTRDAGIQVTVASNLLNQAEDMAAKYPNTIPVMLDITSQESHLDSLVKDHDI
;
A
#
# COMPACT_ATOMS: atom_id res chain seq x y z
N GLU A 1 7.15 14.40 6.59
CA GLU A 1 8.39 13.61 6.76
C GLU A 1 8.20 12.28 6.04
N SER A 2 8.96 12.10 4.96
CA SER A 2 9.27 10.89 4.20
C SER A 2 8.41 9.62 4.40
N GLU A 3 7.39 9.42 3.56
CA GLU A 3 6.83 8.09 3.23
C GLU A 3 7.88 7.30 2.43
N GLN A 4 8.94 6.83 3.08
CA GLN A 4 9.90 5.95 2.42
C GLN A 4 9.37 4.53 2.45
N ILE A 5 8.92 4.04 1.29
CA ILE A 5 8.70 2.62 1.03
C ILE A 5 10.05 1.93 1.25
N LEU A 6 10.21 1.30 2.43
CA LEU A 6 11.44 0.60 2.79
C LEU A 6 11.58 -0.64 1.89
N LYS A 7 12.33 -0.52 0.79
CA LYS A 7 12.66 -1.62 -0.13
C LYS A 7 13.47 -2.69 0.61
N LYS A 8 12.79 -3.70 1.16
CA LYS A 8 13.47 -4.91 1.66
C LYS A 8 13.74 -5.83 0.49
N GLY A 9 15.03 -6.07 0.20
CA GLY A 9 15.43 -6.95 -0.89
C GLY A 9 14.80 -8.34 -0.75
N GLY A 10 14.24 -8.85 -1.86
CA GLY A 10 13.61 -10.17 -1.92
C GLY A 10 12.11 -10.20 -1.62
N MET A 11 11.47 -9.08 -1.25
CA MET A 11 10.02 -9.02 -1.09
C MET A 11 9.31 -8.63 -2.40
N LYS A 12 8.18 -9.27 -2.68
CA LYS A 12 7.22 -8.83 -3.70
C LYS A 12 6.38 -7.68 -3.14
N ARG A 13 6.12 -6.66 -3.94
CA ARG A 13 5.47 -5.42 -3.53
C ARG A 13 4.16 -5.26 -4.29
N VAL A 14 3.08 -5.08 -3.55
CA VAL A 14 1.72 -4.96 -4.07
C VAL A 14 1.20 -3.56 -3.76
N LEU A 15 0.74 -2.83 -4.78
CA LEU A 15 0.06 -1.55 -4.61
C LEU A 15 -1.46 -1.79 -4.57
N LEU A 16 -2.08 -1.58 -3.42
CA LEU A 16 -3.52 -1.66 -3.25
C LEU A 16 -4.14 -0.25 -3.28
N LEU A 17 -4.78 0.08 -4.39
CA LEU A 17 -5.53 1.33 -4.55
C LEU A 17 -6.92 1.20 -3.89
N GLY A 18 -7.04 1.72 -2.68
CA GLY A 18 -8.29 1.80 -1.92
C GLY A 18 -8.21 1.15 -0.54
N ALA A 19 -8.76 1.84 0.46
CA ALA A 19 -8.83 1.40 1.86
C ALA A 19 -10.28 1.11 2.31
N GLY A 20 -11.05 0.41 1.46
CA GLY A 20 -12.47 0.12 1.69
C GLY A 20 -12.73 -1.25 2.36
N TYR A 21 -14.01 -1.61 2.47
CA TYR A 21 -14.45 -2.87 3.12
C TYR A 21 -13.81 -4.14 2.55
N VAL A 22 -13.53 -4.18 1.26
CA VAL A 22 -12.94 -5.36 0.58
C VAL A 22 -11.42 -5.43 0.72
N SER A 23 -10.77 -4.31 1.05
CA SER A 23 -9.31 -4.24 1.13
C SER A 23 -8.76 -5.01 2.33
N GLY A 24 -9.50 -5.06 3.46
CA GLY A 24 -9.07 -5.78 4.66
C GLY A 24 -8.80 -7.27 4.42
N PRO A 25 -9.76 -8.05 3.90
CA PRO A 25 -9.54 -9.46 3.55
C PRO A 25 -8.43 -9.69 2.52
N VAL A 26 -8.23 -8.76 1.58
CA VAL A 26 -7.16 -8.85 0.57
C VAL A 26 -5.79 -8.68 1.21
N ILE A 27 -5.63 -7.65 2.05
CA ILE A 27 -4.37 -7.40 2.78
C ILE A 27 -4.09 -8.57 3.72
N GLU A 28 -5.09 -9.03 4.47
CA GLU A 28 -4.95 -10.18 5.37
C GLU A 28 -4.42 -11.41 4.61
N TYR A 29 -5.02 -11.75 3.46
CA TYR A 29 -4.59 -12.91 2.69
C TYR A 29 -3.17 -12.75 2.12
N LEU A 30 -2.85 -11.59 1.52
CA LEU A 30 -1.54 -11.34 0.91
C LEU A 30 -0.43 -11.35 1.96
N THR A 31 -0.67 -10.77 3.14
CA THR A 31 0.32 -10.62 4.21
C THR A 31 0.54 -11.91 5.01
N ARG A 32 -0.17 -13.00 4.71
CA ARG A 32 0.17 -14.37 5.18
C ARG A 32 1.53 -14.83 4.65
N ASP A 33 1.91 -14.37 3.45
CA ASP A 33 3.26 -14.57 2.92
C ASP A 33 4.16 -13.44 3.43
N ALA A 34 5.15 -13.79 4.27
CA ALA A 34 6.12 -12.84 4.80
C ALA A 34 7.04 -12.23 3.71
N GLY A 35 7.04 -12.79 2.51
CA GLY A 35 7.71 -12.24 1.33
C GLY A 35 6.88 -11.21 0.57
N ILE A 36 5.66 -10.89 1.00
CA ILE A 36 4.81 -9.86 0.38
C ILE A 36 4.69 -8.63 1.29
N GLN A 37 4.91 -7.46 0.70
CA GLN A 37 4.62 -6.15 1.30
C GLN A 37 3.48 -5.49 0.53
N VAL A 38 2.51 -4.97 1.26
CA VAL A 38 1.35 -4.30 0.67
C VAL A 38 1.41 -2.81 0.99
N THR A 39 1.37 -1.97 -0.04
CA THR A 39 1.17 -0.53 0.12
C THR A 39 -0.29 -0.22 -0.12
N VAL A 40 -0.99 0.32 0.88
CA VAL A 40 -2.40 0.70 0.78
C VAL A 40 -2.47 2.19 0.51
N ALA A 41 -2.93 2.55 -0.68
CA ALA A 41 -3.09 3.94 -1.09
C ALA A 41 -4.56 4.37 -0.95
N SER A 42 -4.81 5.54 -0.35
CA SER A 42 -6.16 6.11 -0.23
C SER A 42 -6.14 7.63 -0.35
N ASN A 43 -7.22 8.23 -0.83
CA ASN A 43 -7.40 9.69 -0.79
C ASN A 43 -7.67 10.21 0.63
N LEU A 44 -8.01 9.31 1.56
CA LEU A 44 -8.16 9.56 2.99
C LEU A 44 -7.05 8.80 3.74
N LEU A 45 -6.00 9.53 4.16
CA LEU A 45 -4.81 8.95 4.81
C LEU A 45 -5.17 8.12 6.05
N ASN A 46 -6.08 8.59 6.88
CA ASN A 46 -6.52 7.89 8.09
C ASN A 46 -7.07 6.48 7.80
N GLN A 47 -7.74 6.26 6.67
CA GLN A 47 -8.24 4.93 6.31
C GLN A 47 -7.09 3.98 5.94
N ALA A 48 -6.06 4.48 5.25
CA ALA A 48 -4.87 3.70 4.94
C ALA A 48 -4.08 3.38 6.21
N GLU A 49 -3.93 4.35 7.12
CA GLU A 49 -3.27 4.16 8.42
C GLU A 49 -4.01 3.13 9.29
N ASP A 50 -5.34 3.20 9.37
CA ASP A 50 -6.17 2.24 10.10
C ASP A 50 -6.02 0.81 9.55
N MET A 51 -5.83 0.64 8.24
CA MET A 51 -5.53 -0.65 7.62
C MET A 51 -4.12 -1.12 7.96
N ALA A 52 -3.13 -0.25 7.80
CA ALA A 52 -1.73 -0.58 8.07
C ALA A 52 -1.48 -0.94 9.53
N ALA A 53 -2.22 -0.34 10.47
CA ALA A 53 -2.16 -0.68 11.89
C ALA A 53 -2.73 -2.08 12.21
N LYS A 54 -3.60 -2.64 11.36
CA LYS A 54 -4.27 -3.93 11.58
C LYS A 54 -3.50 -5.12 11.00
N TYR A 55 -2.72 -4.90 9.96
CA TYR A 55 -2.09 -5.97 9.19
C TYR A 55 -0.57 -5.81 9.11
N PRO A 56 0.21 -6.89 9.23
CA PRO A 56 1.66 -6.83 9.12
C PRO A 56 2.08 -6.46 7.70
N ASN A 57 3.34 -6.04 7.51
CA ASN A 57 3.93 -5.74 6.20
C ASN A 57 3.09 -4.79 5.33
N THR A 58 2.33 -3.89 5.97
CA THR A 58 1.42 -2.98 5.29
C THR A 58 1.89 -1.54 5.49
N ILE A 59 2.00 -0.78 4.40
CA ILE A 59 2.45 0.62 4.40
C ILE A 59 1.28 1.51 3.94
N PRO A 60 0.88 2.54 4.70
CA PRO A 60 -0.12 3.48 4.25
C PRO A 60 0.51 4.55 3.35
N VAL A 61 -0.21 4.98 2.31
CA VAL A 61 0.16 6.12 1.46
C VAL A 61 -1.06 6.98 1.16
N MET A 62 -0.89 8.30 1.23
CA MET A 62 -1.90 9.24 0.72
C MET A 62 -1.77 9.37 -0.80
N LEU A 63 -2.86 9.08 -1.52
CA LEU A 63 -2.91 9.25 -2.97
C LEU A 63 -4.29 9.69 -3.43
N ASP A 64 -4.35 10.85 -4.09
CA ASP A 64 -5.48 11.23 -4.92
C ASP A 64 -5.18 10.97 -6.40
N ILE A 65 -5.76 9.89 -6.92
CA ILE A 65 -5.56 9.44 -8.31
C ILE A 65 -6.06 10.45 -9.36
N THR A 66 -6.92 11.39 -8.98
CA THR A 66 -7.49 12.38 -9.92
C THR A 66 -6.58 13.59 -10.12
N SER A 67 -5.67 13.85 -9.18
CA SER A 67 -4.81 15.04 -9.17
C SER A 67 -3.31 14.72 -9.12
N GLN A 68 -2.90 13.48 -8.81
CA GLN A 68 -1.51 13.10 -8.57
C GLN A 68 -1.00 12.01 -9.52
N GLU A 69 -1.16 12.20 -10.84
CA GLU A 69 -0.74 11.22 -11.87
C GLU A 69 0.75 10.85 -11.79
N SER A 70 1.64 11.81 -11.56
CA SER A 70 3.09 11.56 -11.44
C SER A 70 3.45 10.73 -10.20
N HIS A 71 2.71 10.92 -9.11
CA HIS A 71 2.87 10.14 -7.89
C HIS A 71 2.38 8.70 -8.11
N LEU A 72 1.23 8.54 -8.76
CA LEU A 72 0.71 7.23 -9.17
C LEU A 72 1.72 6.48 -10.06
N ASP A 73 2.27 7.12 -11.09
CA ASP A 73 3.27 6.49 -11.98
C ASP A 73 4.52 6.04 -11.21
N SER A 74 4.97 6.83 -10.24
CA SER A 74 6.09 6.47 -9.36
C SER A 74 5.76 5.26 -8.50
N LEU A 75 4.57 5.24 -7.89
CA LEU A 75 4.11 4.10 -7.09
C LEU A 75 3.99 2.84 -7.94
N VAL A 76 3.38 2.90 -9.13
CA VAL A 76 3.25 1.73 -10.02
C VAL A 76 4.64 1.17 -10.40
N LYS A 77 5.62 2.04 -10.74
CA LYS A 77 6.99 1.60 -11.03
C LYS A 77 7.69 0.95 -9.85
N ASP A 78 7.35 1.39 -8.64
CA ASP A 78 7.87 0.85 -7.40
C ASP A 78 7.13 -0.39 -6.90
N HIS A 79 6.13 -0.92 -7.59
CA HIS A 79 5.45 -2.17 -7.17
C HIS A 79 5.48 -3.19 -8.31
N ASP A 80 5.37 -4.47 -7.95
CA ASP A 80 5.40 -5.57 -8.91
C ASP A 80 4.00 -5.82 -9.50
N ILE A 81 2.95 -5.47 -8.75
CA ILE A 81 1.54 -5.51 -9.15
C ILE A 81 0.71 -4.44 -8.42
#